data_AF-A0A1F1I5J6-F1
#
_entry.id   AF-A0A1F1I5J6-F1
#
_cell.length_a   1.000
_cell.length_b   1.000
_cell.length_c   1.000
_cell.angle_alpha   90.00
_cell.angle_beta   90.00
_cell.angle_gamma   90.00
#
_symmetry.space_group_name_H-M   'P 1'
#
loop_
_entity.id
_entity.type
_entity.pdbx_description
1 polymer ?
#
loop_
_entity_poly.entity_id
_entity_poly.type
_entity_poly.pdbx_seq_one_letter_code
_entity_poly.pdbx_strand_id
1 'polypeptide(L)' 'MATTALTMTGLTCDHCVASVTEEISELPTVTAVDVDLVSGGVSTATVTSDQPLDPADLRAAVEEAGYEVVSA' A
#
# COMPACT_ATOMS: atom_id res chain seq x y z
N MET A 1 0.88 -12.45 12.55
CA MET A 1 -0.03 -12.36 11.38
C MET A 1 -1.10 -11.34 11.69
N ALA A 2 -0.90 -10.12 11.21
CA ALA A 2 -1.82 -8.99 11.26
C ALA A 2 -2.12 -8.55 9.82
N THR A 3 -3.24 -7.85 9.65
CA THR A 3 -3.65 -7.30 8.36
C THR A 3 -4.00 -5.83 8.55
N THR A 4 -3.41 -4.98 7.72
CA THR A 4 -3.65 -3.53 7.72
C THR A 4 -4.19 -3.15 6.35
N ALA A 5 -5.28 -2.38 6.33
CA ALA A 5 -5.85 -1.86 5.10
C ALA A 5 -5.59 -0.36 5.02
N LEU A 6 -5.11 0.11 3.87
CA LEU A 6 -4.93 1.53 3.59
C LEU A 6 -5.54 1.89 2.24
N THR A 7 -6.02 3.11 2.12
CA THR A 7 -6.61 3.64 0.89
C THR A 7 -5.73 4.73 0.33
N MET A 8 -5.60 4.77 -0.99
CA MET A 8 -4.78 5.73 -1.71
C MET A 8 -5.43 6.18 -3.02
N THR A 9 -4.98 7.30 -3.55
CA THR A 9 -5.49 7.87 -4.81
C THR A 9 -4.37 8.08 -5.81
N GLY A 10 -4.73 8.15 -7.10
CA GLY A 10 -3.79 8.44 -8.19
C GLY A 10 -3.30 7.21 -8.94
N LEU A 11 -3.60 6.00 -8.47
CA LEU A 11 -3.35 4.78 -9.25
C LEU A 11 -4.26 4.75 -10.48
N THR A 12 -3.66 4.57 -11.66
CA THR A 12 -4.38 4.56 -12.95
C THR A 12 -4.09 3.35 -13.82
N CYS A 13 -3.05 2.56 -13.50
CA CYS A 13 -2.68 1.36 -14.24
C CYS A 13 -2.00 0.32 -13.34
N ASP A 14 -1.86 -0.92 -13.82
CA ASP A 14 -1.22 -2.02 -13.09
C ASP A 14 0.27 -1.77 -12.77
N HIS A 15 0.97 -0.95 -13.57
CA HIS A 15 2.33 -0.54 -13.23
C HIS A 15 2.38 0.36 -11.99
N CYS A 16 1.39 1.24 -11.82
CA CYS A 16 1.29 2.06 -10.60
C CYS A 16 1.09 1.17 -9.37
N VAL A 17 0.26 0.13 -9.51
CA VAL A 17 0.03 -0.87 -8.46
C VAL A 17 1.31 -1.62 -8.13
N ALA A 18 2.05 -2.05 -9.15
CA ALA A 18 3.32 -2.76 -8.97
C ALA A 18 4.32 -1.91 -8.18
N SER A 19 4.47 -0.61 -8.51
CA SER A 19 5.35 0.29 -7.76
C SER A 19 4.96 0.39 -6.29
N VAL A 20 3.69 0.63 -5.96
CA VAL A 20 3.25 0.67 -4.55
C VAL A 20 3.47 -0.66 -3.85
N THR A 21 3.17 -1.76 -4.54
CA THR A 21 3.32 -3.11 -4.00
C THR A 21 4.77 -3.42 -3.67
N GLU A 22 5.70 -2.99 -4.51
CA GLU A 22 7.14 -3.12 -4.30
C GLU A 22 7.58 -2.38 -3.04
N GLU A 23 7.32 -1.07 -2.94
CA GLU A 23 7.71 -0.25 -1.78
C GLU A 23 7.12 -0.78 -0.46
N ILE A 24 5.84 -1.18 -0.44
CA ILE A 24 5.23 -1.75 0.77
C ILE A 24 5.86 -3.11 1.12
N SER A 25 6.20 -3.92 0.13
CA SER A 25 6.80 -5.24 0.35
C SER A 25 8.23 -5.16 0.89
N GLU A 26 8.91 -4.02 0.74
CA GLU A 26 10.22 -3.77 1.33
C GLU A 26 10.15 -3.50 2.85
N LEU A 27 8.97 -3.16 3.39
CA LEU A 27 8.81 -2.95 4.82
C LEU A 27 9.10 -4.24 5.59
N PRO A 28 9.83 -4.14 6.72
CA PRO A 28 10.14 -5.30 7.53
C PRO A 28 8.85 -5.95 8.02
N THR A 29 8.83 -7.29 8.00
CA THR A 29 7.69 -8.14 8.42
C THR A 29 6.51 -8.22 7.45
N VAL A 30 6.50 -7.49 6.33
CA VAL A 30 5.47 -7.68 5.29
C VAL A 30 5.65 -9.03 4.62
N THR A 31 4.54 -9.73 4.44
CA THR A 31 4.51 -11.07 3.83
C THR A 31 3.62 -11.14 2.59
N ALA A 32 2.62 -10.27 2.47
CA ALA A 32 1.81 -10.13 1.27
C ALA A 32 1.21 -8.72 1.17
N VAL A 33 0.99 -8.27 -0.07
CA VAL A 33 0.31 -7.01 -0.39
C VAL A 33 -0.65 -7.27 -1.53
N ASP A 34 -1.92 -6.96 -1.31
CA ASP A 34 -2.98 -7.06 -2.31
C ASP A 34 -3.56 -5.66 -2.55
N VAL A 35 -3.67 -5.23 -3.81
CA VAL A 35 -4.18 -3.90 -4.15
C VAL A 35 -5.41 -4.02 -5.04
N ASP A 36 -6.53 -3.53 -4.52
CA ASP A 36 -7.76 -3.30 -5.25
C ASP A 36 -7.67 -1.97 -6.00
N LEU A 37 -7.21 -2.04 -7.25
CA LEU A 37 -7.09 -0.88 -8.14
C LEU A 37 -8.48 -0.36 -8.54
N VAL A 38 -8.71 0.92 -8.25
CA VAL A 38 -9.80 1.71 -8.82
C VAL A 38 -9.17 2.80 -9.68
N SER A 39 -9.07 2.55 -10.99
CA SER A 39 -8.41 3.47 -11.94
C SER A 39 -8.94 4.90 -11.83
N GLY A 40 -8.10 5.83 -11.39
CA GLY A 40 -8.45 7.24 -11.22
C GLY A 40 -9.35 7.55 -10.01
N GLY A 41 -9.62 6.56 -9.15
CA GLY A 41 -10.40 6.70 -7.93
C GLY A 41 -9.59 6.40 -6.68
N VAL A 42 -10.28 5.95 -5.63
CA VAL A 42 -9.69 5.51 -4.37
C VAL A 42 -9.45 4.01 -4.47
N SER A 43 -8.17 3.62 -4.49
CA SER A 43 -7.75 2.22 -4.46
C SER A 43 -7.47 1.79 -3.02
N THR A 44 -7.63 0.51 -2.72
CA THR A 44 -7.37 -0.04 -1.36
C THR A 44 -6.23 -1.05 -1.44
N ALA A 45 -5.23 -0.91 -0.58
CA ALA A 45 -4.19 -1.91 -0.38
C ALA A 45 -4.41 -2.63 0.96
N THR A 46 -4.40 -3.95 0.91
CA THR A 46 -4.46 -4.84 2.06
C THR A 46 -3.07 -5.45 2.25
N VAL A 47 -2.43 -5.15 3.37
CA VAL A 47 -1.08 -5.59 3.71
C VAL A 47 -1.15 -6.63 4.80
N THR A 48 -0.56 -7.78 4.55
CA THR A 48 -0.40 -8.85 5.55
C THR A 48 1.04 -8.84 6.06
N SER A 49 1.19 -8.89 7.38
CA SER A 49 2.50 -8.84 8.03
C SER A 49 2.58 -9.77 9.24
N ASP A 50 3.80 -10.16 9.62
CA ASP A 50 4.03 -10.99 10.81
C ASP A 50 3.71 -10.22 12.10
N GLN A 51 3.99 -8.91 12.12
CA GLN A 51 3.73 -7.99 13.21
C GLN A 51 2.89 -6.79 12.76
N PRO A 52 2.17 -6.09 13.66
CA PRO A 52 1.48 -4.86 13.32
C PRO A 52 2.44 -3.84 12.70
N LEU A 53 2.06 -3.28 11.56
CA LEU A 53 2.81 -2.21 10.90
C LEU A 53 2.40 -0.86 11.47
N ASP A 54 3.35 0.08 11.52
CA ASP A 54 3.04 1.48 11.82
C ASP A 54 2.37 2.12 10.60
N PRO A 55 1.19 2.75 10.75
CA PRO A 55 0.56 3.51 9.67
C PRO A 55 1.49 4.58 9.05
N ALA A 56 2.46 5.11 9.81
CA ALA A 56 3.45 6.06 9.30
C ALA A 56 4.41 5.41 8.29
N ASP A 57 4.85 4.17 8.54
CA ASP A 57 5.76 3.44 7.65
C ASP A 57 5.04 3.07 6.34
N LEU A 58 3.79 2.61 6.44
CA LEU A 58 2.95 2.33 5.28
C LEU A 58 2.71 3.58 4.43
N ARG A 59 2.47 4.72 5.09
CA ARG A 59 2.30 5.99 4.41
C ARG A 59 3.59 6.43 3.70
N ALA A 60 4.74 6.31 4.36
CA ALA A 60 6.02 6.66 3.77
C ALA A 60 6.31 5.82 2.51
N ALA A 61 6.07 4.51 2.55
CA ALA A 61 6.26 3.63 1.39
C ALA A 61 5.37 4.03 0.19
N VAL A 62 4.10 4.37 0.44
CA VAL A 62 3.19 4.84 -0.63
C VAL A 62 3.60 6.21 -1.18
N GLU A 63 4.07 7.12 -0.31
CA GLU A 63 4.58 8.43 -0.72
C GLU A 63 5.89 8.32 -1.52
N GLU A 64 6.76 7.35 -1.20
CA GLU A 64 7.97 7.04 -1.95
C GLU A 64 7.65 6.49 -3.35
N ALA A 65 6.61 5.67 -3.47
CA ALA A 65 6.04 5.25 -4.76
C ALA A 65 5.40 6.42 -5.56
N GLY A 66 5.23 7.60 -4.95
CA GLY A 66 4.69 8.80 -5.57
C GLY A 66 3.17 8.93 -5.50
N TYR A 67 2.50 8.25 -4.56
CA TYR A 67 1.06 8.31 -4.36
C TYR A 67 0.68 8.86 -2.99
N GLU A 68 -0.58 9.28 -2.86
CA GLU A 68 -1.08 9.86 -1.62
C GLU A 68 -1.99 8.87 -0.87
N VAL A 69 -1.71 8.66 0.41
CA VAL A 69 -2.58 7.90 1.32
C VAL A 69 -3.71 8.79 1.84
N VAL A 70 -4.94 8.34 1.61
CA VAL A 70 -6.16 9.00 2.06
C VAL A 70 -6.59 8.53 3.45
N SER A 71 -6.35 7.25 3.78
CA SER A 71 -6.60 6.67 5.11
C SER A 71 -5.76 5.41 5.32
N ALA A 72 -5.30 5.18 6.55
CA ALA A 72 -4.47 4.04 6.97
C ALA A 72 -4.82 3.65 8.41
#